data_AF-A0A199XTW2-F1
#
_entry.id   AF-A0A199XTW2-F1
#
_cell.length_a   1.000
_cell.length_b   1.000
_cell.length_c   1.000
_cell.angle_alpha   90.00
_cell.angle_beta   90.00
_cell.angle_gamma   90.00
#
_symmetry.space_group_name_H-M   'P 1'
#
loop_
_entity.id
_entity.type
_entity.pdbx_description
1 polymer ?
#
loop_
_entity_poly.entity_id
_entity_poly.type
_entity_poly.pdbx_seq_one_letter_code
_entity_poly.pdbx_strand_id
1 'polypeptide(L)'
;MRDIIEIIVSHLKEFKWKQAEIVIQITPASIGYETLFFIDENNNVEDFWIDFKNIRKLFDRLRKNYNESKDTADKFNRYKLILRKDETFLDKYWWDAEEDKKDLLDGAEVFYQWVNERMMSMIFEYEKDNDLVPTQYDSDGDLEYLSSWDSGKFTFHINEKNELEYRIVLTKDGKERVPDRADIALRKIARICNPCPHSASTI
;
A
#
# COMPACT_ATOMS: atom_id res chain seq x y z
N MET A 1 20.02 23.27 1.98
CA MET A 1 19.03 23.97 1.13
C MET A 1 19.70 24.83 0.08
N ARG A 2 20.70 25.64 0.45
CA ARG A 2 21.47 26.45 -0.49
C ARG A 2 21.94 25.70 -1.75
N ASP A 3 22.58 24.53 -1.60
CA ASP A 3 23.00 23.68 -2.72
C ASP A 3 21.84 23.34 -3.69
N ILE A 4 20.64 23.11 -3.18
CA ILE A 4 19.47 22.74 -3.99
C ILE A 4 18.96 23.95 -4.77
N ILE A 5 18.93 25.12 -4.14
CA ILE A 5 18.52 26.38 -4.77
C ILE A 5 19.48 26.71 -5.92
N GLU A 6 20.78 26.61 -5.69
CA GLU A 6 21.81 26.86 -6.71
C GLU A 6 21.64 25.94 -7.93
N ILE A 7 21.30 24.66 -7.70
CA ILE A 7 21.01 23.71 -8.79
C ILE A 7 19.77 24.14 -9.60
N ILE A 8 18.69 24.54 -8.93
CA ILE A 8 17.45 24.96 -9.60
C ILE A 8 17.70 26.24 -10.40
N VAL A 9 18.32 27.25 -9.80
CA VAL A 9 18.66 28.52 -10.45
C VAL A 9 19.55 28.28 -11.67
N SER A 10 20.54 27.38 -11.56
CA SER A 10 21.42 27.00 -12.67
C SER A 10 20.65 26.35 -13.83
N HIS A 11 19.66 25.48 -13.56
CA HIS A 11 18.81 24.90 -14.61
C HIS A 11 17.93 25.95 -15.29
N LEU A 12 17.50 26.97 -14.54
CA LEU A 12 16.59 28.00 -15.03
C LEU A 12 17.29 29.25 -15.56
N LYS A 13 18.64 29.27 -15.62
CA LYS A 13 19.43 30.47 -15.94
C LYS A 13 19.13 31.09 -17.31
N GLU A 14 18.78 30.27 -18.30
CA GLU A 14 18.50 30.70 -19.67
C GLU A 14 17.04 31.15 -19.85
N PHE A 15 16.20 30.94 -18.83
CA PHE A 15 14.78 31.24 -18.86
C PHE A 15 14.47 32.55 -18.15
N LYS A 16 13.46 33.27 -18.65
CA LYS A 16 12.88 34.42 -17.94
C LYS A 16 11.77 33.94 -17.02
N TRP A 17 12.16 33.50 -15.82
CA TRP A 17 11.24 32.96 -14.82
C TRP A 17 11.10 33.90 -13.62
N LYS A 18 9.98 33.79 -12.90
CA LYS A 18 9.74 34.51 -11.64
C LYS A 18 9.58 33.59 -10.43
N GLN A 19 9.09 32.36 -10.65
CA GLN A 19 8.85 31.38 -9.61
C GLN A 19 9.07 29.97 -10.15
N ALA A 20 9.66 29.09 -9.34
CA ALA A 20 9.74 27.66 -9.60
C ALA A 20 9.05 26.90 -8.46
N GLU A 21 8.32 25.85 -8.82
CA GLU A 21 7.62 24.99 -7.86
C GLU A 21 8.02 23.54 -8.06
N ILE A 22 8.40 22.91 -6.96
CA ILE A 22 8.73 21.50 -6.89
C ILE A 22 7.81 20.85 -5.88
N VAL A 23 7.08 19.82 -6.29
CA VAL A 23 6.27 19.00 -5.39
C VAL A 23 6.82 17.57 -5.41
N ILE A 24 7.06 17.02 -4.23
CA ILE A 24 7.60 15.67 -4.02
C ILE A 24 6.57 14.85 -3.25
N GLN A 25 6.26 13.67 -3.77
CA GLN A 25 5.48 12.63 -3.12
C GLN A 25 6.40 11.64 -2.43
N ILE A 26 6.01 11.22 -1.23
CA ILE A 26 6.72 10.20 -0.44
C ILE A 26 5.71 9.13 -0.03
N THR A 27 5.99 7.88 -0.38
CA THR A 27 5.23 6.71 0.06
C THR A 27 6.14 5.78 0.86
N PRO A 28 5.63 4.75 1.54
CA PRO A 28 6.48 3.74 2.16
C PRO A 28 7.45 3.08 1.16
N ALA A 29 7.01 2.86 -0.09
CA ALA A 29 7.79 2.16 -1.11
C ALA A 29 8.73 3.08 -1.92
N SER A 30 8.35 4.33 -2.16
CA SER A 30 9.04 5.20 -3.12
C SER A 30 9.08 6.67 -2.69
N ILE A 31 9.89 7.45 -3.41
CA ILE A 31 9.92 8.91 -3.30
C ILE A 31 10.20 9.48 -4.70
N GLY A 32 9.47 10.51 -5.11
CA GLY A 32 9.56 11.04 -6.47
C GLY A 32 8.95 12.41 -6.65
N TYR A 33 9.21 13.04 -7.79
CA TYR A 33 8.51 14.26 -8.18
C TYR A 33 7.05 13.94 -8.49
N GLU A 34 6.16 14.72 -7.90
CA GLU A 34 4.77 14.81 -8.35
C GLU A 34 4.67 15.85 -9.48
N THR A 35 5.24 17.03 -9.26
CA THR A 35 5.30 18.11 -10.26
C THR A 35 6.60 18.89 -10.17
N LEU A 36 7.08 19.37 -11.32
CA LEU A 36 8.25 20.23 -11.44
C LEU A 36 8.04 21.25 -12.57
N PHE A 37 7.70 22.49 -12.21
CA PHE A 37 7.41 23.54 -13.19
C PHE A 37 7.93 24.91 -12.74
N PHE A 38 8.17 25.81 -13.68
CA PHE A 38 8.40 27.22 -13.42
C PHE A 38 7.32 28.08 -14.07
N ILE A 39 7.15 29.28 -13.52
CA ILE A 39 6.26 30.31 -14.03
C ILE A 39 7.13 31.41 -14.65
N ASP A 40 6.88 31.71 -15.91
CA ASP A 40 7.57 32.77 -16.65
C ASP A 40 7.10 34.19 -16.22
N GLU A 41 7.74 35.22 -16.76
CA GLU A 41 7.35 36.62 -16.51
C GLU A 41 5.94 36.97 -17.05
N ASN A 42 5.41 36.17 -17.98
CA ASN A 42 4.08 36.34 -18.58
C ASN A 42 2.97 35.51 -17.89
N ASN A 43 3.28 34.78 -16.82
CA ASN A 43 2.40 33.81 -16.14
C ASN A 43 2.15 32.49 -16.89
N ASN A 44 2.95 32.15 -17.88
CA ASN A 44 2.93 30.82 -18.48
C ASN A 44 3.59 29.83 -17.52
N VAL A 45 3.04 28.62 -17.47
CA VAL A 45 3.58 27.49 -16.71
C VAL A 45 4.34 26.61 -17.68
N GLU A 46 5.60 26.34 -17.37
CA GLU A 46 6.48 25.50 -18.17
C GLU A 46 7.12 24.43 -17.29
N ASP A 47 7.09 23.19 -17.77
CA ASP A 47 7.75 22.08 -17.10
C ASP A 47 9.26 22.17 -17.29
N PHE A 48 9.99 21.74 -16.27
CA PHE A 48 11.43 21.54 -16.38
C PHE A 48 11.83 20.26 -15.67
N TRP A 49 13.02 19.76 -15.97
CA TRP A 49 13.51 18.51 -15.41
C TRP A 49 14.84 18.70 -14.68
N ILE A 50 14.94 18.14 -13.47
CA ILE A 50 16.19 18.03 -12.72
C ILE A 50 16.43 16.56 -12.42
N ASP A 51 17.59 16.05 -12.84
CA ASP A 51 18.02 14.69 -12.53
C ASP A 51 18.06 14.47 -11.01
N PHE A 52 17.48 13.35 -10.57
CA PHE A 52 17.46 12.92 -9.16
C PHE A 52 18.86 12.97 -8.52
N LYS A 53 19.92 12.61 -9.26
CA LYS A 53 21.30 12.64 -8.76
C LYS A 53 21.73 14.04 -8.30
N ASN A 54 21.26 15.08 -9.00
CA ASN A 54 21.62 16.46 -8.67
C ASN A 54 21.01 16.87 -7.34
N ILE A 55 19.78 16.46 -7.06
CA ILE A 55 19.08 16.85 -5.82
C ILE A 55 18.93 15.70 -4.81
N ARG A 56 19.74 14.65 -4.93
CA ARG A 56 19.69 13.46 -4.07
C ARG A 56 19.70 13.80 -2.58
N LYS A 57 20.51 14.79 -2.17
CA LYS A 57 20.57 15.24 -0.76
C LYS A 57 19.20 15.71 -0.24
N LEU A 58 18.37 16.32 -1.09
CA LEU A 58 17.01 16.72 -0.72
C LEU A 58 16.15 15.47 -0.48
N PHE A 59 16.16 14.54 -1.43
CA PHE A 59 15.39 13.29 -1.33
C PHE A 59 15.78 12.45 -0.10
N ASP A 60 17.08 12.27 0.14
CA ASP A 60 17.59 11.52 1.29
C ASP A 60 17.12 12.15 2.62
N ARG A 61 17.17 13.49 2.70
CA ARG A 61 16.66 14.23 3.86
C ARG A 61 15.15 14.07 4.03
N LEU A 62 14.37 14.20 2.96
CA LEU A 62 12.92 14.05 3.02
C LEU A 62 12.52 12.64 3.43
N ARG A 63 13.19 11.61 2.89
CA ARG A 63 12.99 10.21 3.27
C ARG A 63 13.27 9.96 4.74
N LYS A 64 14.37 10.53 5.26
CA LYS A 64 14.70 10.45 6.69
C LYS A 64 13.61 11.09 7.55
N ASN A 65 13.23 12.34 7.25
CA ASN A 65 12.21 13.07 7.99
C ASN A 65 10.84 12.38 7.94
N TYR A 66 10.48 11.80 6.80
CA TYR A 66 9.27 11.00 6.63
C TYR A 66 9.28 9.79 7.58
N ASN A 67 10.36 8.99 7.56
CA ASN A 67 10.47 7.81 8.40
C ASN A 67 10.44 8.12 9.91
N GLU A 68 10.94 9.29 10.32
CA GLU A 68 10.93 9.75 11.71
C GLU A 68 9.55 10.28 12.16
N SER A 69 8.72 10.76 11.23
CA SER A 69 7.43 11.42 11.53
C SER A 69 6.18 10.62 11.16
N LYS A 70 6.30 9.55 10.38
CA LYS A 70 5.15 8.79 9.82
C LYS A 70 4.11 8.32 10.86
N ASP A 71 4.55 8.07 12.09
CA ASP A 71 3.71 7.57 13.20
C ASP A 71 3.36 8.67 14.22
N THR A 72 3.63 9.94 13.91
CA THR A 72 3.38 11.09 14.79
C THR A 72 2.26 11.99 14.26
N ALA A 73 1.84 12.97 15.08
CA ALA A 73 0.86 13.99 14.66
C ALA A 73 1.40 14.92 13.55
N ASP A 74 2.73 15.02 13.42
CA ASP A 74 3.41 15.88 12.46
C ASP A 74 3.78 15.15 11.15
N LYS A 75 3.15 14.00 10.90
CA LYS A 75 3.38 13.21 9.69
C LYS A 75 3.08 14.01 8.41
N PHE A 76 3.78 13.66 7.34
CA PHE A 76 3.59 14.22 6.02
C PHE A 76 3.89 13.15 4.97
N ASN A 77 3.31 13.27 3.78
CA ASN A 77 3.65 12.47 2.60
C ASN A 77 3.89 13.34 1.37
N ARG A 78 3.79 14.67 1.54
CA ARG A 78 4.01 15.67 0.50
C ARG A 78 4.95 16.76 0.96
N TYR A 79 5.82 17.20 0.06
CA TYR A 79 6.72 18.33 0.24
C TYR A 79 6.61 19.28 -0.95
N LYS A 80 6.53 20.57 -0.70
CA LYS A 80 6.54 21.62 -1.73
C LYS A 80 7.65 22.62 -1.45
N LEU A 81 8.45 22.91 -2.47
CA LEU A 81 9.39 24.01 -2.50
C LEU A 81 8.88 25.05 -3.51
N ILE A 82 8.73 26.28 -3.05
CA ILE A 82 8.48 27.45 -3.90
C ILE A 82 9.73 28.31 -3.86
N LEU A 83 10.37 28.49 -5.00
CA LEU A 83 11.56 29.32 -5.17
C LEU A 83 11.22 30.53 -6.02
N ARG A 84 11.63 31.73 -5.60
CA ARG A 84 11.51 32.96 -6.38
C ARG A 84 12.84 33.32 -7.04
N LYS A 85 12.78 34.16 -8.08
CA LYS A 85 13.96 34.61 -8.84
C LYS A 85 15.01 35.32 -7.98
N ASP A 86 14.60 35.95 -6.88
CA ASP A 86 15.47 36.59 -5.89
C ASP A 86 16.09 35.60 -4.88
N GLU A 87 16.01 34.30 -5.18
CA GLU A 87 16.49 33.18 -4.35
C GLU A 87 15.77 33.03 -3.00
N THR A 88 14.73 33.83 -2.74
CA THR A 88 13.86 33.58 -1.59
C THR A 88 13.03 32.33 -1.83
N PHE A 89 12.85 31.53 -0.78
CA PHE A 89 12.11 30.28 -0.88
C PHE A 89 11.18 30.05 0.30
N LEU A 90 10.15 29.24 0.05
CA LEU A 90 9.23 28.72 1.04
C LEU A 90 9.17 27.21 0.88
N ASP A 91 9.27 26.47 1.99
CA ASP A 91 8.95 25.06 2.04
C ASP A 91 7.63 24.79 2.79
N LYS A 92 6.92 23.75 2.36
CA LYS A 92 5.69 23.30 2.98
C LYS A 92 5.67 21.78 3.04
N TYR A 93 5.25 21.27 4.19
CA TYR A 93 4.99 19.86 4.45
C TYR A 93 3.49 19.70 4.70
N TRP A 94 2.87 18.67 4.15
CA TRP A 94 1.49 18.33 4.50
C TRP A 94 1.21 16.84 4.35
N TRP A 95 0.14 16.43 5.02
CA TRP A 95 -0.41 15.10 4.94
C TRP A 95 -1.59 15.07 3.97
N ASP A 96 -1.52 14.17 3.01
CA ASP A 96 -2.58 13.85 2.06
C ASP A 96 -3.17 12.49 2.44
N ALA A 97 -4.28 12.53 3.19
CA ALA A 97 -4.90 11.33 3.77
C ALA A 97 -5.59 10.45 2.73
N GLU A 98 -6.09 11.02 1.64
CA GLU A 98 -6.75 10.25 0.58
C GLU A 98 -5.73 9.45 -0.21
N GLU A 99 -4.58 10.04 -0.53
CA GLU A 99 -3.49 9.33 -1.21
C GLU A 99 -2.90 8.23 -0.33
N ASP A 100 -2.68 8.48 0.97
CA ASP A 100 -2.20 7.43 1.89
C ASP A 100 -3.17 6.26 1.98
N LYS A 101 -4.48 6.54 2.05
CA LYS A 101 -5.50 5.50 2.03
C LYS A 101 -5.46 4.70 0.72
N LYS A 102 -5.26 5.37 -0.41
CA LYS A 102 -5.14 4.71 -1.71
C LYS A 102 -3.88 3.85 -1.78
N ASP A 103 -2.72 4.37 -1.36
CA ASP A 103 -1.46 3.62 -1.30
C ASP A 103 -1.55 2.41 -0.38
N LEU A 104 -2.27 2.52 0.74
CA LEU A 104 -2.56 1.40 1.63
C LEU A 104 -3.47 0.35 0.98
N LEU A 105 -4.43 0.77 0.15
CA LEU A 105 -5.32 -0.15 -0.57
C LEU A 105 -4.62 -0.82 -1.76
N ASP A 106 -3.80 -0.07 -2.50
CA ASP A 106 -3.03 -0.55 -3.64
C ASP A 106 -1.87 -1.46 -3.17
N GLY A 107 -1.30 -1.16 -1.99
CA GLY A 107 -0.26 -1.96 -1.34
C GLY A 107 -0.78 -3.06 -0.43
N ALA A 108 -2.07 -3.06 -0.08
CA ALA A 108 -2.69 -4.21 0.54
C ALA A 108 -2.74 -5.32 -0.51
N GLU A 109 -2.12 -6.46 -0.20
CA GLU A 109 -2.43 -7.71 -0.88
C GLU A 109 -3.88 -8.08 -0.56
N VAL A 110 -4.82 -7.41 -1.23
CA VAL A 110 -6.24 -7.76 -1.22
C VAL A 110 -6.28 -9.17 -1.78
N PHE A 111 -6.58 -10.16 -0.93
CA PHE A 111 -6.79 -11.53 -1.38
C PHE A 111 -7.72 -11.49 -2.58
N TYR A 112 -7.26 -12.00 -3.72
CA TYR A 112 -8.10 -12.07 -4.91
C TYR A 112 -9.43 -12.73 -4.54
N GLN A 113 -10.54 -12.24 -5.10
CA GLN A 113 -11.88 -12.72 -4.79
C GLN A 113 -11.99 -14.25 -4.88
N TRP A 114 -11.29 -14.88 -5.83
CA TRP A 114 -11.23 -16.34 -5.96
C TRP A 114 -10.57 -17.06 -4.76
N VAL A 115 -9.64 -16.42 -4.05
CA VAL A 115 -9.05 -16.97 -2.81
C VAL A 115 -10.08 -16.94 -1.69
N ASN A 116 -10.84 -15.84 -1.57
CA ASN A 116 -11.95 -15.75 -0.63
C ASN A 116 -13.03 -16.80 -0.92
N GLU A 117 -13.46 -16.92 -2.18
CA GLU A 117 -14.41 -17.94 -2.63
C GLU A 117 -13.89 -19.35 -2.33
N ARG A 118 -12.62 -19.62 -2.65
CA ARG A 118 -12.01 -20.94 -2.40
C ARG A 118 -11.91 -21.24 -0.90
N MET A 119 -11.54 -20.28 -0.07
CA MET A 119 -11.51 -20.42 1.39
C MET A 119 -12.89 -20.75 1.94
N MET A 120 -13.91 -20.01 1.52
CA MET A 120 -15.29 -20.25 1.94
C MET A 120 -15.76 -21.63 1.49
N SER A 121 -15.55 -22.02 0.23
CA SER A 121 -15.92 -23.36 -0.26
C SER A 121 -15.23 -24.48 0.55
N MET A 122 -13.96 -24.33 0.91
CA MET A 122 -13.25 -25.36 1.66
C MET A 122 -13.73 -25.48 3.12
N ILE A 123 -14.13 -24.37 3.75
CA ILE A 123 -14.79 -24.40 5.06
C ILE A 123 -16.11 -25.15 4.95
N PHE A 124 -16.92 -24.81 3.94
CA PHE A 124 -18.23 -25.46 3.75
C PHE A 124 -18.13 -26.95 3.43
N GLU A 125 -17.17 -27.36 2.59
CA GLU A 125 -16.90 -28.78 2.31
C GLU A 125 -16.54 -29.54 3.60
N TYR A 126 -15.63 -28.97 4.40
CA TYR A 126 -15.23 -29.56 5.67
C TYR A 126 -16.40 -29.68 6.65
N GLU A 127 -17.19 -28.62 6.81
CA GLU A 127 -18.31 -28.63 7.75
C GLU A 127 -19.42 -29.60 7.33
N LYS A 128 -19.67 -29.74 6.02
CA LYS A 128 -20.56 -30.75 5.45
C LYS A 128 -20.06 -32.16 5.75
N ASP A 129 -18.79 -32.46 5.49
CA ASP A 129 -18.22 -33.79 5.69
C ASP A 129 -18.15 -34.22 7.17
N ASN A 130 -18.36 -33.29 8.10
CA ASN A 130 -18.32 -33.51 9.55
C ASN A 130 -19.66 -33.23 10.25
N ASP A 131 -20.77 -33.10 9.50
CA ASP A 131 -22.12 -32.82 10.01
C ASP A 131 -22.20 -31.58 10.93
N LEU A 132 -21.32 -30.59 10.70
CA LEU A 132 -21.24 -29.36 11.52
C LEU A 132 -22.23 -28.28 11.07
N VAL A 133 -22.75 -28.39 9.85
CA VAL A 133 -23.78 -27.52 9.28
C VAL A 133 -24.90 -28.34 8.65
N PRO A 134 -26.17 -27.95 8.84
CA PRO A 134 -27.29 -28.61 8.20
C PRO A 134 -27.27 -28.33 6.68
N THR A 135 -27.32 -29.40 5.90
CA THR A 135 -27.39 -29.35 4.44
C THR A 135 -28.59 -30.19 3.98
N GLN A 136 -29.21 -29.80 2.86
CA GLN A 136 -30.25 -30.57 2.19
C GLN A 136 -30.01 -30.54 0.69
N TYR A 137 -30.67 -31.44 -0.04
CA TYR A 137 -30.76 -31.31 -1.50
C TYR A 137 -32.06 -30.62 -1.84
N ASP A 138 -32.00 -29.65 -2.75
CA ASP A 138 -33.19 -28.99 -3.28
C ASP A 138 -33.90 -29.88 -4.32
N SER A 139 -34.95 -29.33 -4.95
CA SER A 139 -35.74 -30.05 -5.95
C SER A 139 -34.98 -30.40 -7.24
N ASP A 140 -33.88 -29.69 -7.53
CA ASP A 140 -33.06 -29.88 -8.71
C ASP A 140 -31.89 -30.86 -8.43
N GLY A 141 -31.77 -31.32 -7.18
CA GLY A 141 -30.71 -32.21 -6.73
C GLY A 141 -29.42 -31.48 -6.39
N ASP A 142 -29.46 -30.15 -6.29
CA ASP A 142 -28.35 -29.32 -5.88
C ASP A 142 -28.28 -29.24 -4.35
N LEU A 143 -27.06 -29.18 -3.82
CA LEU A 143 -26.84 -29.11 -2.39
C LEU A 143 -27.14 -27.69 -1.88
N GLU A 144 -28.17 -27.57 -1.06
CA GLU A 144 -28.58 -26.33 -0.40
C GLU A 144 -28.10 -26.30 1.06
N TYR A 145 -27.46 -25.20 1.44
CA TYR A 145 -27.03 -24.95 2.81
C TYR A 145 -28.14 -24.27 3.60
N LEU A 146 -28.64 -24.92 4.65
CA LEU A 146 -29.76 -24.44 5.44
C LEU A 146 -29.40 -23.34 6.45
N SER A 147 -28.11 -23.06 6.61
CA SER A 147 -27.64 -21.95 7.44
C SER A 147 -26.23 -21.52 7.11
N SER A 148 -25.95 -20.22 7.17
CA SER A 148 -24.62 -19.64 7.03
C SER A 148 -24.05 -19.16 8.37
N TRP A 149 -22.78 -18.76 8.35
CA TRP A 149 -22.14 -17.99 9.42
C TRP A 149 -22.50 -16.51 9.31
N ASP A 150 -22.58 -15.80 10.43
CA ASP A 150 -22.83 -14.35 10.44
C ASP A 150 -21.56 -13.59 10.06
N SER A 151 -20.41 -14.10 10.47
CA SER A 151 -19.09 -13.55 10.13
C SER A 151 -17.97 -14.56 10.30
N GLY A 152 -16.85 -14.35 9.59
CA GLY A 152 -15.63 -15.12 9.73
C GLY A 152 -14.42 -14.20 9.82
N LYS A 153 -13.52 -14.46 10.78
CA LYS A 153 -12.22 -13.79 10.91
C LYS A 153 -11.11 -14.78 10.58
N PHE A 154 -10.38 -14.47 9.52
CA PHE A 154 -9.21 -15.21 9.07
C PHE A 154 -7.97 -14.42 9.42
N THR A 155 -7.08 -15.02 10.20
CA THR A 155 -5.81 -14.40 10.60
C THR A 155 -4.68 -15.27 10.09
N PHE A 156 -3.74 -14.66 9.37
CA PHE A 156 -2.55 -15.30 8.85
C PHE A 156 -1.34 -14.54 9.39
N HIS A 157 -0.32 -15.24 9.86
CA HIS A 157 0.94 -14.63 10.24
C HIS A 157 2.11 -15.56 9.95
N ILE A 158 3.24 -14.98 9.56
CA ILE A 158 4.49 -15.72 9.37
C ILE A 158 5.24 -15.68 10.70
N ASN A 159 5.56 -16.84 11.25
CA ASN A 159 6.28 -16.93 12.52
C ASN A 159 7.79 -16.70 12.34
N GLU A 160 8.52 -16.64 13.45
CA GLU A 160 9.98 -16.42 13.45
C GLU A 160 10.78 -17.51 12.70
N LYS A 161 10.16 -18.67 12.44
CA LYS A 161 10.74 -19.78 11.66
C LYS A 161 10.38 -19.72 10.18
N ASN A 162 9.75 -18.64 9.74
CA ASN A 162 9.25 -18.45 8.38
C ASN A 162 8.18 -19.48 7.98
N GLU A 163 7.38 -19.93 8.95
CA GLU A 163 6.24 -20.83 8.75
C GLU A 163 4.93 -20.04 8.80
N LEU A 164 3.97 -20.41 7.95
CA LEU A 164 2.65 -19.81 7.97
C LEU A 164 1.81 -20.39 9.12
N GLU A 165 1.50 -19.54 10.09
CA GLU A 165 0.52 -19.81 11.12
C GLU A 165 -0.81 -19.12 10.78
N TYR A 166 -1.92 -19.79 11.10
CA TYR A 166 -3.24 -19.27 10.79
C TYR A 166 -4.23 -19.52 11.93
N ARG A 167 -5.27 -18.70 11.98
CA ARG A 167 -6.41 -18.85 12.88
C ARG A 167 -7.69 -18.44 12.17
N ILE A 168 -8.68 -19.33 12.18
CA ILE A 168 -10.03 -19.05 11.71
C ILE A 168 -10.95 -18.98 12.91
N VAL A 169 -11.76 -17.94 12.98
CA VAL A 169 -12.85 -17.79 13.94
C VAL A 169 -14.13 -17.56 13.15
N LEU A 170 -15.10 -18.45 13.29
CA LEU A 170 -16.43 -18.33 12.67
C LEU A 170 -17.44 -17.97 13.74
N THR A 171 -18.32 -17.00 13.47
CA THR A 171 -19.32 -16.52 14.44
C THR A 171 -20.72 -16.78 13.92
N LYS A 172 -21.56 -17.38 14.76
CA LYS A 172 -22.99 -17.56 14.49
C LYS A 172 -23.79 -17.34 15.78
N ASP A 173 -24.84 -16.54 15.70
CA ASP A 173 -25.69 -16.17 16.84
C ASP A 173 -24.86 -15.61 18.02
N GLY A 174 -23.79 -14.85 17.70
CA GLY A 174 -22.86 -14.28 18.68
C GLY A 174 -21.93 -15.30 19.37
N LYS A 175 -21.93 -16.57 18.94
CA LYS A 175 -21.01 -17.61 19.44
C LYS A 175 -19.88 -17.84 18.46
N GLU A 176 -18.66 -17.74 18.94
CA GLU A 176 -17.46 -18.04 18.19
C GLU A 176 -17.14 -19.54 18.21
N ARG A 177 -16.71 -20.06 17.05
CA ARG A 177 -16.13 -21.39 16.89
C ARG A 177 -14.78 -21.26 16.21
N VAL A 178 -13.79 -21.95 16.76
CA VAL A 178 -12.48 -22.16 16.14
C VAL A 178 -12.49 -23.57 15.56
N PRO A 179 -12.45 -23.75 14.23
CA PRO A 179 -12.41 -25.07 13.65
C PRO A 179 -11.06 -25.74 13.95
N ASP A 180 -11.07 -26.84 14.74
CA ASP A 180 -9.86 -27.55 15.19
C ASP A 180 -9.03 -28.17 14.04
N ARG A 181 -9.60 -28.33 12.83
CA ARG A 181 -8.95 -28.94 11.66
C ARG A 181 -9.21 -28.21 10.34
N ALA A 182 -9.22 -26.88 10.37
CA ALA A 182 -9.04 -26.09 9.14
C ALA A 182 -7.64 -26.26 8.51
N ASP A 183 -6.79 -27.10 9.11
CA ASP A 183 -5.38 -27.29 8.81
C ASP A 183 -5.11 -27.95 7.47
N ILE A 184 -5.90 -28.96 7.08
CA ILE A 184 -5.75 -29.63 5.80
C ILE A 184 -6.18 -28.72 4.64
N ALA A 185 -7.21 -27.89 4.88
CA ALA A 185 -7.71 -26.94 3.90
C ALA A 185 -6.74 -25.76 3.70
N LEU A 186 -6.26 -25.17 4.79
CA LEU A 186 -5.36 -24.03 4.75
C LEU A 186 -3.94 -24.38 4.35
N ARG A 187 -3.42 -25.59 4.64
CA ARG A 187 -2.12 -26.06 4.09
C ARG A 187 -2.13 -26.13 2.56
N LYS A 188 -3.28 -26.42 1.94
CA LYS A 188 -3.43 -26.39 0.48
C LYS A 188 -3.46 -24.96 -0.06
N ILE A 189 -4.13 -24.04 0.64
CA ILE A 189 -4.16 -22.61 0.28
C ILE A 189 -2.78 -21.97 0.48
N ALA A 190 -2.09 -22.28 1.57
CA ALA A 190 -0.72 -21.84 1.85
C ALA A 190 0.25 -22.23 0.73
N ARG A 191 0.10 -23.43 0.13
CA ARG A 191 0.90 -23.86 -1.03
C ARG A 191 0.57 -23.10 -2.32
N ILE A 192 -0.63 -22.55 -2.44
CA ILE A 192 -1.07 -21.73 -3.58
C ILE A 192 -0.59 -20.29 -3.41
N CYS A 193 -0.58 -19.77 -2.17
CA CYS A 193 -0.09 -18.44 -1.81
C CYS A 193 1.44 -18.36 -1.66
N ASN A 194 2.16 -19.49 -1.68
CA ASN A 194 3.62 -19.51 -1.70
C ASN A 194 4.09 -19.62 -3.17
N PRO A 195 4.44 -18.52 -3.86
CA PRO A 195 5.24 -18.67 -5.06
C PRO A 195 6.56 -19.32 -4.63
N CYS A 196 6.89 -20.47 -5.23
CA CYS A 196 8.15 -21.16 -4.95
C CYS A 196 9.36 -20.20 -5.07
N PRO A 197 10.41 -20.41 -4.26
CA PRO A 197 11.54 -19.52 -4.15
C PRO A 197 12.52 -19.80 -5.29
N HIS A 198 12.46 -19.08 -6.41
CA HIS A 198 13.59 -18.94 -7.33
C HIS A 198 13.42 -17.72 -8.25
N SER A 199 13.83 -16.56 -7.75
CA SER A 199 14.49 -15.54 -8.58
C SER A 199 15.46 -14.74 -7.72
N ALA A 200 16.40 -15.45 -7.09
CA ALA A 200 17.72 -14.88 -6.88
C ALA A 200 18.43 -14.91 -8.24
N SER A 201 18.41 -13.77 -8.94
CA SER A 201 19.39 -13.46 -9.97
C SER A 201 19.70 -11.97 -9.86
N THR A 202 20.72 -11.72 -9.06
CA THR A 202 21.76 -10.69 -9.21
C THR A 202 21.61 -9.77 -10.42
N ILE A 203 21.56 -8.46 -10.15
CA ILE A 203 22.29 -7.43 -10.92
C ILE A 203 23.06 -6.60 -9.92
#